data_AF-A0A7C7L9P2-F1
#
_entry.id   AF-A0A7C7L9P2-F1
#
_cell.length_a   1.000
_cell.length_b   1.000
_cell.length_c   1.000
_cell.angle_alpha   90.00
_cell.angle_beta   90.00
_cell.angle_gamma   90.00
#
_symmetry.space_group_name_H-M   'P 1'
#
loop_
_entity.id
_entity.type
_entity.pdbx_description
1 polymer ?
#
loop_
_entity_poly.entity_id
_entity_poly.type
_entity_poly.pdbx_seq_one_letter_code
_entity_poly.pdbx_strand_id
1 'polypeptide(L)' 'KLPKGTTIGAIVRGDQVLIAHHDTVILSDDHIILFLVDKTRITEVEDLFAVGLTFF' A
#
# COMPACT_ATOMS: atom_id res chain seq x y z
N LYS A 1 -6.47 -5.07 6.58
CA LYS A 1 -5.39 -5.06 7.60
C LYS A 1 -4.10 -5.45 6.89
N LEU A 2 -2.98 -4.79 7.18
CA LEU A 2 -1.69 -5.12 6.56
C LEU A 2 -1.19 -6.49 7.05
N PRO A 3 -0.45 -7.24 6.21
CA PRO A 3 0.19 -8.49 6.63
C PRO A 3 1.18 -8.25 7.77
N LYS A 4 1.44 -9.29 8.58
CA LYS A 4 2.41 -9.18 9.68
C LYS A 4 3.79 -8.90 9.12
N GLY A 5 4.48 -7.92 9.72
CA GLY A 5 5.82 -7.51 9.26
C GLY A 5 5.80 -6.58 8.05
N THR A 6 4.63 -6.03 7.68
CA THR A 6 4.50 -4.99 6.65
C THR A 6 4.29 -3.62 7.31
N THR A 7 5.00 -2.60 6.84
CA THR A 7 4.84 -1.21 7.28
C THR A 7 4.78 -0.27 6.08
N ILE A 8 3.88 0.71 6.11
CA ILE A 8 3.82 1.76 5.08
C ILE A 8 4.80 2.86 5.46
N GLY A 9 5.75 3.17 4.59
CA GLY A 9 6.72 4.24 4.80
C GLY A 9 6.24 5.59 4.28
N ALA A 10 5.75 5.60 3.04
CA ALA A 10 5.31 6.82 2.38
C ALA A 10 4.30 6.53 1.28
N ILE A 11 3.58 7.57 0.88
CA ILE A 11 2.70 7.61 -0.28
C ILE A 11 3.25 8.66 -1.22
N VAL A 12 3.41 8.31 -2.49
CA VAL A 12 3.81 9.24 -3.55
C VAL A 12 2.57 9.56 -4.39
N ARG A 13 2.21 10.85 -4.43
CA ARG A 13 1.06 11.39 -5.15
C ARG A 13 1.53 12.46 -6.12
N GLY A 14 1.59 12.10 -7.41
CA GLY A 14 2.28 12.93 -8.41
C GLY A 14 3.73 13.14 -8.01
N ASP A 15 4.14 14.40 -7.87
CA ASP A 15 5.52 14.77 -7.50
C ASP A 15 5.72 14.96 -5.98
N GLN A 16 4.73 14.62 -5.16
CA GLN A 16 4.78 14.81 -3.71
C GLN A 16 4.97 13.48 -2.98
N VAL A 17 5.82 13.49 -1.95
CA VAL A 17 6.00 12.37 -1.02
C VAL A 17 5.35 12.73 0.31
N LEU A 18 4.32 11.97 0.69
CA LEU A 18 3.63 12.06 1.98
C LEU A 18 4.15 10.96 2.91
N ILE A 19 4.63 11.32 4.10
CA ILE A 19 4.97 10.33 5.12
C ILE A 19 3.68 9.67 5.61
N ALA A 20 3.66 8.33 5.62
CA ALA A 20 2.46 7.59 5.99
C ALA A 20 2.20 7.69 7.49
N HIS A 21 1.01 8.18 7.85
CA HIS A 21 0.52 8.25 9.22
C HIS A 21 -0.79 7.47 9.37
N HIS A 22 -1.26 7.31 10.61
CA HIS A 22 -2.41 6.49 10.97
C HIS A 22 -3.76 6.94 10.35
N ASP A 23 -3.81 8.17 9.84
CA ASP A 23 -4.99 8.87 9.34
C ASP A 23 -4.86 9.25 7.86
N THR A 24 -3.75 8.86 7.20
CA THR A 24 -3.56 9.16 5.79
C THR A 24 -4.49 8.32 4.92
N VAL A 25 -5.34 8.98 4.14
CA VAL A 25 -6.28 8.33 3.21
C VAL A 25 -5.61 8.13 1.86
N ILE A 26 -5.59 6.88 1.40
CA ILE A 26 -5.13 6.48 0.07
C ILE A 26 -6.19 6.86 -0.95
N LEU A 27 -5.74 7.46 -2.06
CA LEU A 27 -6.56 7.82 -3.20
C LEU A 27 -6.15 7.02 -4.44
N SER A 28 -6.97 7.07 -5.49
CA SER A 28 -6.60 6.52 -6.80
C SER A 28 -5.29 7.15 -7.29
N ASP A 29 -4.49 6.35 -7.99
CA ASP A 29 -3.17 6.70 -8.55
C ASP A 29 -2.06 6.99 -7.52
N ASP A 30 -2.32 6.78 -6.22
CA ASP A 30 -1.28 6.81 -5.20
C ASP A 30 -0.31 5.64 -5.35
N HIS A 31 0.99 5.94 -5.31
CA HIS A 31 2.04 4.92 -5.25
C HIS A 31 2.48 4.74 -3.80
N ILE A 32 2.29 3.55 -3.25
CA ILE A 32 2.55 3.28 -1.84
C ILE A 32 3.88 2.56 -1.67
N ILE A 33 4.78 3.13 -0.86
CA ILE A 33 6.05 2.51 -0.50
C ILE A 33 5.85 1.68 0.77
N LEU A 34 5.98 0.37 0.62
CA LEU A 34 5.82 -0.62 1.69
C LEU A 34 7.16 -1.29 2.01
N PHE A 35 7.42 -1.49 3.29
CA PHE A 35 8.53 -2.31 3.77
C PHE A 35 7.99 -3.63 4.29
N LEU A 36 8.49 -4.73 3.74
CA LEU A 36 8.18 -6.08 4.18
C LEU A 36 9.43 -6.67 4.81
N VAL A 37 9.31 -7.17 6.04
CA VAL A 37 10.39 -7.93 6.70
C VAL A 37 10.54 -9.32 6.08
N ASP A 38 9.43 -9.90 5.60
CA ASP A 38 9.39 -11.22 4.96
C ASP A 38 8.82 -11.11 3.54
N LYS A 39 9.68 -11.31 2.54
CA LYS A 39 9.31 -11.24 1.12
C LYS A 39 8.36 -12.35 0.67
N THR A 40 8.21 -13.44 1.43
CA THR A 40 7.26 -14.51 1.05
C THR A 40 5.80 -14.05 1.13
N ARG A 41 5.55 -12.91 1.79
CA ARG A 41 4.23 -12.29 1.97
C ARG A 41 3.86 -11.28 0.89
N ILE A 42 4.64 -11.17 -0.18
CA ILE A 42 4.35 -10.23 -1.28
C ILE A 42 2.95 -10.48 -1.85
N THR A 43 2.54 -11.74 -2.03
CA THR A 43 1.21 -12.07 -2.56
C THR A 43 0.07 -11.57 -1.67
N GLU A 44 0.22 -11.64 -0.34
CA GLU A 44 -0.79 -11.08 0.58
C GLU A 44 -0.92 -9.55 0.43
N VAL A 45 0.15 -8.87 0.04
CA VAL A 45 0.13 -7.43 -0.24
C VAL A 45 -0.50 -7.14 -1.60
N GLU A 46 -0.17 -7.91 -2.64
CA GLU A 46 -0.79 -7.78 -3.96
C GLU A 46 -2.31 -7.95 -3.89
N ASP A 47 -2.79 -8.94 -3.13
CA ASP A 47 -4.21 -9.19 -2.92
C ASP A 47 -4.95 -8.03 -2.23
N LEU A 48 -4.26 -7.25 -1.39
CA LEU A 48 -4.85 -6.07 -0.73
C LEU A 48 -5.09 -4.90 -1.69
N PHE A 49 -4.28 -4.80 -2.74
CA PHE A 49 -4.36 -3.73 -3.75
C PHE A 49 -5.01 -4.20 -5.05
N ALA A 50 -5.30 -5.50 -5.18
CA ALA A 50 -6.08 -6.03 -6.27
C ALA A 50 -7.52 -5.49 -6.23
N VAL A 51 -7.94 -4.84 -7.31
CA VAL A 51 -9.36 -4.55 -7.52
C VAL A 51 -10.07 -5.85 -7.94
N GLY A 52 -11.21 -6.15 -7.32
CA GLY A 52 -12.04 -7.29 -7.73
C GLY A 52 -12.47 -7.14 -9.20
N LEU A 53 -12.66 -8.27 -9.89
CA LEU A 53 -13.06 -8.30 -11.32
C LEU A 53 -14.40 -7.60 -11.64
N THR A 54 -15.14 -7.15 -10.62
CA THR A 54 -16.45 -6.49 -10.71
C THR A 54 -16.42 -4.97 -10.47
N PHE A 55 -15.25 -4.34 -10.40
CA PHE A 55 -15.14 -2.87 -10.27
C PHE A 55 -15.13 -2.20 -11.66
N PHE A 56 -16.30 -2.09 -12.28
CA PHE A 56 -16.60 -1.17 -13.40
C PHE A 56 -17.92 -0.44 -13.11
#